data_AF-X1FZQ3-F1
#
_entry.id   AF-X1FZQ3-F1
#
_cell.length_a   1.000
_cell.length_b   1.000
_cell.length_c   1.000
_cell.angle_alpha   90.00
_cell.angle_beta   90.00
_cell.angle_gamma   90.00
#
_symmetry.space_group_name_H-M   'P 1'
#
loop_
_entity.id
_entity.type
_entity.pdbx_description
1 polymer ?
#
loop_
_entity_poly.entity_id
_entity_poly.type
_entity_poly.pdbx_seq_one_letter_code
_entity_poly.pdbx_strand_id
1 'polypeptide(L)'
;VLNNMDLIEYVRNHIERGSCQCGKCFDGIKNPESKQPKGHTADLTFFKVRKINNPDAEEFKKLVEKEFPHWLDGKEHSYLETGGDIGDQGLALMAMGLGELLGMWELLTPNNMVPFLNEEMRMKMAGRGFISIKAKLEVIKK
;
A
#
# COMPACT_ATOMS: atom_id res chain seq x y z
N VAL A 1 14.75 -25.86 -8.14
CA VAL A 1 14.30 -25.37 -6.81
C VAL A 1 13.27 -24.30 -7.10
N LEU A 2 11.99 -24.58 -6.91
CA LEU A 2 10.96 -23.54 -7.00
C LEU A 2 11.23 -22.59 -5.84
N ASN A 3 11.68 -21.36 -6.13
CA ASN A 3 11.80 -20.34 -5.09
C ASN A 3 10.39 -20.14 -4.54
N ASN A 4 10.18 -20.52 -3.28
CA ASN A 4 8.97 -20.15 -2.54
C ASN A 4 9.07 -18.64 -2.28
N MET A 5 8.63 -17.84 -3.26
CA MET A 5 8.51 -16.40 -3.10
C MET A 5 7.46 -16.12 -2.02
N ASP A 6 7.81 -15.31 -1.03
CA ASP A 6 6.88 -14.80 -0.02
C ASP A 6 6.27 -13.46 -0.46
N LEU A 7 5.26 -12.98 0.27
CA LEU A 7 4.58 -11.71 -0.04
C LEU A 7 5.56 -10.54 -0.10
N ILE A 8 6.55 -10.52 0.79
CA ILE A 8 7.51 -9.41 0.92
C ILE A 8 8.42 -9.36 -0.31
N GLU A 9 8.98 -10.50 -0.71
CA GLU A 9 9.80 -10.63 -1.92
C GLU A 9 8.97 -10.27 -3.16
N TYR A 10 7.73 -10.75 -3.23
CA TYR A 10 6.82 -10.42 -4.33
C TYR A 10 6.57 -8.92 -4.44
N VAL A 11 6.23 -8.25 -3.32
CA VAL A 11 5.99 -6.80 -3.30
C VAL A 11 7.24 -6.03 -3.73
N ARG A 12 8.42 -6.39 -3.23
CA ARG A 12 9.69 -5.72 -3.60
C ARG A 12 10.01 -5.84 -5.08
N ASN A 13 9.69 -6.98 -5.69
CA ASN A 13 9.97 -7.23 -7.11
C ASN A 13 8.96 -6.57 -8.05
N HIS A 14 7.78 -6.17 -7.56
CA HIS A 14 6.68 -5.71 -8.40
C HIS A 14 6.22 -4.27 -8.13
N ILE A 15 6.91 -3.55 -7.25
CA ILE A 15 6.64 -2.14 -6.98
C ILE A 15 7.84 -1.24 -7.26
N GLU A 16 7.55 -0.08 -7.84
CA GLU A 16 8.41 1.08 -7.74
C GLU A 16 7.78 2.08 -6.78
N ARG A 17 8.53 2.44 -5.75
CA ARG A 17 8.13 3.35 -4.67
C ARG A 17 8.76 4.73 -4.87
N GLY A 18 7.94 5.77 -4.74
CA GLY A 18 8.40 7.15 -4.68
C GLY A 18 9.02 7.51 -3.33
N SER A 19 9.77 8.62 -3.30
CA SER A 19 10.35 9.13 -2.05
C SER A 19 9.28 9.54 -1.04
N CYS A 20 9.55 9.35 0.25
CA CYS A 20 8.65 9.82 1.31
C CYS A 20 8.54 11.36 1.31
N GLN A 21 7.33 11.87 1.48
CA GLN A 21 6.97 13.29 1.45
C GLN A 21 6.59 13.83 2.84
N CYS A 22 6.72 13.03 3.90
CA CYS A 22 6.28 13.45 5.24
C CYS A 22 7.15 14.56 5.88
N GLY A 23 8.32 14.85 5.30
CA GLY A 23 9.26 15.87 5.79
C GLY A 23 9.95 15.54 7.12
N LYS A 24 9.79 14.31 7.64
CA LYS A 24 10.32 13.89 8.96
C LYS A 24 11.47 12.89 8.88
N CYS A 25 11.76 12.32 7.71
CA CYS A 25 12.86 11.39 7.52
C CYS A 25 14.19 12.14 7.68
N PHE A 26 15.07 11.61 8.54
CA PHE A 26 16.42 12.18 8.76
C PHE A 26 17.25 12.19 7.46
N ASP A 27 17.05 11.18 6.63
CA ASP A 27 17.65 10.98 5.30
C ASP A 27 16.74 11.46 4.16
N GLY A 28 15.81 12.37 4.45
CA GLY A 28 14.87 12.90 3.47
C GLY A 28 15.58 13.55 2.27
N ILE A 29 15.13 13.20 1.06
CA ILE A 29 15.66 13.76 -0.18
C ILE A 29 15.08 15.16 -0.39
N LYS A 30 15.89 16.09 -0.93
CA LYS A 30 15.41 17.41 -1.37
C LYS A 30 14.44 17.24 -2.54
N ASN A 31 13.23 17.82 -2.43
CA ASN A 31 12.16 17.77 -3.44
C ASN A 31 11.63 16.33 -3.71
N PRO A 32 11.06 15.65 -2.70
CA PRO A 32 10.55 14.28 -2.85
C PRO A 32 9.37 14.18 -3.83
N GLU A 33 8.66 15.27 -4.10
CA GLU A 33 7.59 15.36 -5.11
C GLU A 33 8.11 15.00 -6.51
N SER A 34 9.32 15.47 -6.86
CA SER A 34 9.96 15.16 -8.14
C SER A 34 10.42 13.71 -8.31
N LYS A 35 10.39 12.93 -7.21
CA LYS A 35 10.85 11.55 -7.14
C LYS A 35 9.71 10.54 -7.01
N GLN A 36 8.47 10.97 -7.25
CA GLN A 36 7.34 10.07 -7.32
C GLN A 36 7.31 9.32 -8.66
N PRO A 37 6.90 8.03 -8.68
CA PRO A 37 6.70 7.30 -9.92
C PRO A 37 5.64 7.98 -10.79
N LYS A 38 5.84 7.92 -12.10
CA LYS A 38 4.91 8.45 -13.11
C LYS A 38 3.96 7.37 -13.63
N GLY A 39 2.80 7.79 -14.12
CA GLY A 39 1.78 6.92 -14.73
C GLY A 39 0.64 6.58 -13.77
N HIS A 40 0.04 5.41 -13.94
CA HIS A 40 -0.98 4.89 -13.03
C HIS A 40 -0.33 4.50 -11.69
N THR A 41 -0.73 5.18 -10.62
CA THR A 41 -0.13 5.05 -9.29
C THR A 41 -1.21 4.95 -8.22
N ALA A 42 -0.86 4.28 -7.11
CA ALA A 42 -1.62 4.38 -5.86
C ALA A 42 -0.96 5.43 -4.96
N ASP A 43 -1.77 6.34 -4.40
CA ASP A 43 -1.32 7.44 -3.54
C ASP A 43 -1.54 7.07 -2.07
N LEU A 44 -0.44 6.82 -1.35
CA LEU A 44 -0.47 6.43 0.07
C LEU A 44 -0.32 7.62 1.01
N THR A 45 -0.56 8.84 0.53
CA THR A 45 -0.33 10.12 1.22
C THR A 45 1.14 10.44 1.51
N PHE A 46 1.92 9.49 2.02
CA PHE A 46 3.36 9.68 2.25
C PHE A 46 4.19 9.56 0.99
N PHE A 47 3.76 8.73 0.04
CA PHE A 47 4.43 8.48 -1.23
C PHE A 47 3.47 7.76 -2.18
N LYS A 48 3.84 7.72 -3.44
CA LYS A 48 3.15 6.97 -4.49
C LYS A 48 3.88 5.68 -4.82
N VAL A 49 3.13 4.69 -5.25
CA VAL A 49 3.68 3.44 -5.80
C VAL A 49 3.10 3.16 -7.17
N ARG A 50 3.87 2.49 -8.04
CA ARG A 50 3.37 1.92 -9.30
C ARG A 50 3.76 0.45 -9.44
N LYS A 51 2.96 -0.28 -10.22
CA LYS A 51 3.30 -1.64 -10.65
C LYS A 51 4.49 -1.61 -11.61
N ILE A 52 5.41 -2.56 -11.43
CA ILE A 52 6.49 -2.88 -12.37
C ILE A 52 6.55 -4.39 -12.56
N ASN A 53 7.19 -4.87 -13.63
CA ASN A 53 7.36 -6.31 -13.90
C ASN A 53 6.05 -7.12 -14.05
N ASN A 54 4.94 -6.44 -14.37
CA ASN A 54 3.64 -7.07 -14.68
C ASN A 54 3.14 -8.06 -13.61
N PRO A 55 2.89 -7.60 -12.37
CA PRO A 55 2.42 -8.47 -11.30
C PRO A 55 1.05 -9.05 -11.63
N ASP A 56 0.86 -10.31 -11.25
CA ASP A 56 -0.40 -11.02 -11.33
C ASP A 56 -1.24 -10.82 -10.06
N ALA A 57 -2.56 -10.62 -10.25
CA ALA A 57 -3.49 -10.38 -9.16
C ALA A 57 -3.78 -11.65 -8.35
N GLU A 58 -3.87 -12.80 -9.02
CA GLU A 58 -4.21 -14.08 -8.40
C GLU A 58 -3.03 -14.66 -7.62
N GLU A 59 -1.80 -14.50 -8.12
CA GLU A 59 -0.58 -14.84 -7.39
C GLU A 59 -0.44 -13.99 -6.12
N PHE A 60 -0.60 -12.68 -6.24
CA PHE A 60 -0.60 -11.78 -5.08
C PHE A 60 -1.66 -12.17 -4.06
N LYS A 61 -2.87 -12.54 -4.53
CA LYS A 61 -3.98 -12.98 -3.66
C LYS A 61 -3.60 -14.21 -2.87
N LYS A 62 -3.05 -15.23 -3.52
CA LYS A 62 -2.62 -16.47 -2.86
C LYS A 62 -1.55 -16.23 -1.80
N LEU A 63 -0.64 -15.29 -2.03
CA LEU A 63 0.36 -14.90 -1.04
C LEU A 63 -0.28 -14.21 0.17
N VAL A 64 -1.20 -13.27 -0.05
CA VAL A 64 -1.95 -12.61 1.03
C VAL A 64 -2.80 -13.63 1.80
N GLU A 65 -3.55 -14.51 1.13
CA GLU A 65 -4.35 -15.56 1.77
C GLU A 65 -3.50 -16.52 2.63
N LYS A 66 -2.28 -16.81 2.18
CA LYS A 66 -1.36 -17.70 2.89
C LYS A 66 -0.76 -17.06 4.13
N GLU A 67 -0.37 -15.79 4.05
CA GLU A 67 0.41 -15.12 5.10
C GLU A 67 -0.46 -14.27 6.03
N PHE A 68 -1.43 -13.52 5.47
CA PHE A 68 -2.27 -12.56 6.18
C PHE A 68 -3.74 -12.66 5.72
N PRO A 69 -4.41 -13.82 5.91
CA PRO A 69 -5.77 -14.04 5.41
C PRO A 69 -6.80 -13.04 5.95
N HIS A 70 -6.57 -12.47 7.14
CA HIS A 70 -7.48 -11.47 7.72
C HIS A 70 -7.57 -10.19 6.90
N TRP A 71 -6.55 -9.84 6.11
CA TRP A 71 -6.60 -8.67 5.23
C TRP A 71 -7.69 -8.76 4.16
N LEU A 72 -8.23 -9.96 3.93
CA LEU A 72 -9.27 -10.25 2.95
C LEU A 72 -10.66 -10.43 3.59
N ASP A 73 -10.83 -10.15 4.88
CA ASP A 73 -12.07 -10.42 5.62
C ASP A 73 -13.20 -9.38 5.38
N GLY A 74 -12.92 -8.36 4.57
CA GLY A 74 -13.84 -7.27 4.23
C GLY A 74 -13.91 -6.13 5.26
N LYS A 75 -13.16 -6.21 6.36
CA LYS A 75 -12.99 -5.12 7.33
C LYS A 75 -11.87 -4.19 6.89
N GLU A 76 -11.82 -3.04 7.56
CA GLU A 76 -10.75 -2.07 7.37
C GLU A 76 -9.54 -2.46 8.22
N HIS A 77 -8.37 -2.50 7.59
CA HIS A 77 -7.09 -2.74 8.26
C HIS A 77 -6.16 -1.56 8.03
N SER A 78 -5.68 -0.95 9.11
CA SER A 78 -4.80 0.22 9.02
C SER A 78 -3.36 -0.19 8.70
N TYR A 79 -2.56 0.71 8.11
CA TYR A 79 -1.14 0.43 7.83
C TYR A 79 -0.29 0.17 9.09
N LEU A 80 -0.78 0.59 10.26
CA LEU A 80 -0.13 0.31 11.55
C LEU A 80 -0.36 -1.15 11.97
N GLU A 81 -1.56 -1.67 11.73
CA GLU A 81 -1.92 -3.06 11.95
C GLU A 81 -1.20 -3.97 10.95
N THR A 82 -1.36 -3.70 9.65
CA THR A 82 -0.72 -4.47 8.58
C THR A 82 0.82 -4.37 8.64
N GLY A 83 1.35 -3.23 9.11
CA GLY A 83 2.76 -3.06 9.42
C GLY A 83 3.23 -3.88 10.62
N GLY A 84 2.34 -4.13 11.60
CA GLY A 84 2.60 -5.06 12.70
C GLY A 84 2.64 -6.51 12.23
N ASP A 85 1.77 -6.89 11.30
CA ASP A 85 1.73 -8.23 10.69
C ASP A 85 3.01 -8.53 9.89
N ILE A 86 3.41 -7.60 9.01
CA ILE A 86 4.63 -7.74 8.19
C ILE A 86 5.92 -7.49 9.00
N GLY A 87 5.83 -6.75 10.10
CA GLY A 87 6.98 -6.25 10.85
C GLY A 87 7.68 -5.02 10.23
N ASP A 88 7.10 -4.43 9.17
CA ASP A 88 7.61 -3.23 8.50
C ASP A 88 6.46 -2.41 7.88
N GLN A 89 6.22 -1.21 8.42
CA GLN A 89 5.16 -0.31 7.97
C GLN A 89 5.37 0.18 6.53
N GLY A 90 6.61 0.36 6.09
CA GLY A 90 6.93 0.78 4.73
C GLY A 90 6.60 -0.31 3.72
N LEU A 91 6.91 -1.57 4.04
CA LEU A 91 6.53 -2.73 3.24
C LEU A 91 5.02 -2.95 3.24
N ALA A 92 4.35 -2.79 4.37
CA ALA A 92 2.89 -2.89 4.45
C ALA A 92 2.19 -1.84 3.58
N LEU A 93 2.63 -0.58 3.64
CA LEU A 93 2.15 0.46 2.73
C LEU A 93 2.38 0.07 1.26
N MET A 94 3.55 -0.44 0.89
CA MET A 94 3.80 -0.91 -0.47
C MET A 94 2.85 -2.05 -0.86
N ALA A 95 2.64 -3.05 -0.01
CA ALA A 95 1.69 -4.14 -0.25
C ALA A 95 0.26 -3.60 -0.46
N MET A 96 -0.20 -2.70 0.41
CA MET A 96 -1.50 -2.02 0.31
C MET A 96 -1.64 -1.28 -1.03
N GLY A 97 -0.61 -0.55 -1.47
CA GLY A 97 -0.64 0.13 -2.77
C GLY A 97 -0.65 -0.84 -3.95
N LEU A 98 0.08 -1.96 -3.86
CA LEU A 98 0.07 -2.98 -4.91
C LEU A 98 -1.31 -3.64 -5.05
N GLY A 99 -1.94 -4.03 -3.94
CA GLY A 99 -3.26 -4.65 -3.99
C GLY A 99 -4.37 -3.73 -4.50
N GLU A 100 -4.28 -2.42 -4.25
CA GLU A 100 -5.18 -1.43 -4.88
C GLU A 100 -5.00 -1.43 -6.40
N LEU A 101 -3.76 -1.37 -6.87
CA LEU A 101 -3.43 -1.38 -8.30
C LEU A 101 -3.77 -2.70 -9.01
N LEU A 102 -3.95 -3.78 -8.25
CA LEU A 102 -4.41 -5.08 -8.71
C LEU A 102 -5.93 -5.28 -8.52
N GLY A 103 -6.62 -4.32 -7.90
CA GLY A 103 -8.06 -4.36 -7.69
C GLY A 103 -8.54 -5.25 -6.54
N MET A 104 -7.66 -5.62 -5.61
CA MET A 104 -7.96 -6.53 -4.50
C MET A 104 -8.75 -5.89 -3.36
N TRP A 105 -8.47 -4.63 -3.09
CA TRP A 105 -9.12 -3.83 -2.05
C TRP A 105 -9.36 -2.42 -2.56
N GLU A 106 -10.07 -1.65 -1.75
CA GLU A 106 -10.07 -0.20 -1.81
C GLU A 106 -9.03 0.35 -0.83
N LEU A 107 -8.22 1.28 -1.31
CA LEU A 107 -7.26 2.03 -0.52
C LEU A 107 -7.87 3.34 -0.03
N LEU A 108 -8.01 3.43 1.29
CA LEU A 108 -8.55 4.57 1.99
C LEU A 108 -7.40 5.40 2.55
N THR A 109 -7.21 6.61 2.03
CA THR A 109 -6.17 7.53 2.48
C THR A 109 -6.76 8.91 2.79
N PRO A 110 -6.10 9.74 3.61
CA PRO A 110 -6.59 11.09 3.86
C PRO A 110 -6.68 11.92 2.58
N ASN A 111 -5.79 11.68 1.60
CA ASN A 111 -5.84 12.34 0.29
C ASN A 111 -7.14 12.05 -0.47
N ASN A 112 -7.70 10.84 -0.33
CA ASN A 112 -8.92 10.44 -1.04
C ASN A 112 -10.19 10.69 -0.20
N MET A 113 -10.12 10.49 1.12
CA MET A 113 -11.28 10.59 2.01
C MET A 113 -11.62 12.04 2.38
N VAL A 114 -10.61 12.88 2.56
CA VAL A 114 -10.77 14.26 3.06
C VAL A 114 -9.90 15.26 2.26
N PRO A 115 -10.04 15.32 0.92
CA PRO A 115 -9.20 16.16 0.06
C PRO A 115 -9.34 17.67 0.34
N PHE A 116 -10.43 18.08 0.99
CA PHE A 116 -10.72 19.48 1.36
C PHE A 116 -9.88 19.98 2.55
N LEU A 117 -9.26 19.09 3.34
CA LEU A 117 -8.33 19.49 4.39
C LEU A 117 -6.99 19.92 3.79
N ASN A 118 -6.23 20.77 4.47
CA ASN A 118 -4.88 21.11 4.02
C ASN A 118 -3.91 19.92 4.13
N GLU A 119 -2.80 19.99 3.39
CA GLU A 119 -1.82 18.90 3.31
C GLU A 119 -1.24 18.52 4.69
N GLU A 120 -0.93 19.51 5.53
CA GLU A 120 -0.40 19.28 6.87
C GLU A 120 -1.35 18.44 7.73
N MET A 121 -2.65 18.73 7.68
CA MET A 121 -3.69 17.98 8.39
C MET A 121 -3.79 16.55 7.85
N ARG A 122 -3.79 16.37 6.52
CA ARG A 122 -3.84 15.05 5.88
C ARG A 122 -2.61 14.21 6.26
N MET A 123 -1.42 14.79 6.27
CA MET A 123 -0.18 14.14 6.73
C MET A 123 -0.23 13.78 8.21
N LYS A 124 -0.81 14.63 9.07
CA LYS A 124 -1.02 14.32 10.49
C LYS A 124 -1.98 13.15 10.69
N MET A 125 -3.05 13.07 9.90
CA MET A 125 -4.00 11.94 9.94
C MET A 125 -3.31 10.66 9.47
N ALA A 126 -2.61 10.69 8.33
CA ALA A 126 -1.84 9.56 7.84
C ALA A 126 -0.84 9.06 8.89
N GLY A 127 -0.11 9.96 9.54
CA GLY A 127 0.82 9.63 10.64
C GLY A 127 0.17 9.01 11.88
N ARG A 128 -1.16 9.07 12.01
CA ARG A 128 -1.95 8.50 13.12
C ARG A 128 -2.69 7.21 12.76
N GLY A 129 -2.40 6.60 11.61
CA GLY A 129 -3.03 5.33 11.21
C GLY A 129 -4.18 5.46 10.22
N PHE A 130 -4.47 6.66 9.70
CA PHE A 130 -5.61 6.87 8.78
C PHE A 130 -5.33 6.48 7.32
N ILE A 131 -4.44 5.51 7.10
CA ILE A 131 -4.29 4.83 5.81
C ILE A 131 -4.73 3.39 6.05
N SER A 132 -5.76 2.95 5.35
CA SER A 132 -6.31 1.60 5.51
C SER A 132 -6.65 0.96 4.17
N ILE A 133 -6.74 -0.37 4.18
CA ILE A 133 -7.29 -1.16 3.09
C ILE A 133 -8.62 -1.77 3.53
N LYS A 134 -9.51 -1.95 2.56
CA LYS A 134 -10.74 -2.71 2.73
C LYS A 134 -10.92 -3.66 1.56
N ALA A 135 -10.84 -4.97 1.83
CA ALA A 135 -10.99 -5.97 0.79
C ALA A 135 -12.29 -5.78 0.01
N LYS A 136 -12.18 -5.82 -1.32
CA LYS A 136 -13.36 -5.89 -2.16
C LYS A 136 -13.90 -7.30 -1.97
N LEU A 137 -15.03 -7.40 -1.28
CA LEU A 137 -15.81 -8.63 -1.25
C LEU A 137 -16.25 -8.88 -2.69
N GLU A 138 -15.44 -9.60 -3.48
CA GLU A 138 -15.99 -10.20 -4.68
C GLU A 138 -17.11 -11.12 -4.20
N VAL A 139 -18.34 -10.73 -4.55
CA VAL A 139 -19.54 -11.56 -4.44
C VAL A 139 -19.13 -12.91 -4.97
N ILE A 140 -19.04 -13.89 -4.06
CA ILE A 140 -18.83 -15.30 -4.34
C ILE A 140 -19.70 -15.64 -5.55
N LYS A 141 -19.11 -15.66 -6.75
CA LYS A 141 -19.78 -16.23 -7.91
C LYS A 141 -19.72 -17.73 -7.67
N LYS A 142 -20.81 -18.21 -7.07
CA LYS A 142 -21.19 -19.62 -7.03
C LYS A 142 -21.11 -20.25 -8.41
#